data_AF-G4N7E4-F1
#
_entry.id   AF-G4N7E4-F1
#
_cell.length_a   1.000
_cell.length_b   1.000
_cell.length_c   1.000
_cell.angle_alpha   90.00
_cell.angle_beta   90.00
_cell.angle_gamma   90.00
#
_symmetry.space_group_name_H-M   'P 1'
#
loop_
_entity.id
_entity.type
_entity.pdbx_description
1 polymer ?
#
loop_
_entity_poly.entity_id
_entity_poly.type
_entity_poly.pdbx_seq_one_letter_code
_entity_poly.pdbx_strand_id
1 'polypeptide(L)'
;MATSPTEQRAGKRPRTQSLPPPELPQLVAEQHQPIPSSDKDSRRLIVVLSNASLETYKASHSAGPNRMGAAPREEKYSLLNSDEHIGVMRKMNRDISDARPDITHQCLLTLLDSPINKAGKLQIYIQTAKGVLIEVSPSVRIPRTFKRFAGLMVQLLHRLSIRSTNSQEKLLRVIQNPITDHLPPHCRKVTLSFDAPVVRVRDYIDSLDSKESICVFVGAMAKGADNFADEYVDEKIGISHYSLSASVACSKFCHAAEDCWDIL
;
A
#
# COMPACT_ATOMS: atom_id res chain seq x y z
N MET A 1 -46.71 -57.02 -54.32
CA MET A 1 -45.51 -56.28 -54.76
C MET A 1 -45.54 -54.92 -54.10
N ALA A 2 -44.54 -54.62 -53.28
CA ALA A 2 -44.48 -53.44 -52.44
C ALA A 2 -44.05 -52.20 -53.23
N THR A 3 -44.76 -51.08 -53.06
CA THR A 3 -44.30 -49.74 -53.42
C THR A 3 -44.62 -48.79 -52.25
N SER A 4 -43.57 -48.20 -51.73
CA SER A 4 -43.51 -47.32 -50.54
C SER A 4 -44.02 -45.91 -50.81
N PRO A 5 -44.69 -45.23 -49.84
CA PRO A 5 -44.78 -43.79 -49.82
C PRO A 5 -43.72 -43.18 -48.88
N THR A 6 -43.02 -42.19 -49.39
CA THR A 6 -41.91 -41.46 -48.80
C THR A 6 -42.38 -40.53 -47.66
N GLU A 7 -41.86 -40.70 -46.44
CA GLU A 7 -42.03 -39.74 -45.35
C GLU A 7 -41.30 -38.42 -45.68
N GLN A 8 -42.05 -37.32 -45.81
CA GLN A 8 -41.48 -35.97 -45.82
C GLN A 8 -41.10 -35.57 -44.38
N ARG A 9 -39.79 -35.56 -44.08
CA ARG A 9 -39.26 -34.98 -42.84
C ARG A 9 -39.36 -33.46 -42.86
N ALA A 10 -40.07 -32.90 -41.89
CA ALA A 10 -40.15 -31.47 -41.61
C ALA A 10 -38.75 -30.86 -41.41
N GLY A 11 -38.44 -29.79 -42.16
CA GLY A 11 -37.19 -29.05 -42.03
C GLY A 11 -37.05 -28.34 -40.68
N LYS A 12 -35.88 -28.48 -40.04
CA LYS A 12 -35.54 -27.80 -38.78
C LYS A 12 -35.45 -26.28 -39.01
N ARG A 13 -36.10 -25.49 -38.15
CA ARG A 13 -35.98 -24.01 -38.13
C ARG A 13 -34.52 -23.60 -37.87
N PRO A 14 -33.97 -22.60 -38.59
CA PRO A 14 -32.61 -22.13 -38.36
C PRO A 14 -32.50 -21.47 -36.98
N ARG A 15 -31.49 -21.87 -36.21
CA ARG A 15 -31.17 -21.23 -34.93
C ARG A 15 -30.64 -19.83 -35.20
N THR A 16 -31.26 -18.82 -34.62
CA THR A 16 -30.70 -17.46 -34.53
C THR A 16 -29.41 -17.52 -33.70
N GLN A 17 -28.25 -17.32 -34.34
CA GLN A 17 -27.01 -17.03 -33.64
C GLN A 17 -27.07 -15.58 -33.16
N SER A 18 -26.97 -15.37 -31.85
CA SER A 18 -26.71 -14.05 -31.28
C SER A 18 -25.28 -13.62 -31.67
N LEU A 19 -25.13 -12.41 -32.19
CA LEU A 19 -23.82 -11.82 -32.46
C LEU A 19 -23.02 -11.75 -31.15
N PRO A 20 -21.68 -11.91 -31.22
CA PRO A 20 -20.83 -11.68 -30.06
C PRO A 20 -21.02 -10.25 -29.54
N PRO A 21 -20.92 -10.03 -28.23
CA PRO A 21 -21.03 -8.69 -27.66
C PRO A 21 -20.00 -7.76 -28.30
N PRO A 22 -20.36 -6.51 -28.60
CA PRO A 22 -19.44 -5.54 -29.17
C PRO A 22 -18.23 -5.38 -28.25
N GLU A 23 -17.03 -5.32 -28.84
CA GLU A 23 -15.81 -5.04 -28.09
C GLU A 23 -15.92 -3.66 -27.44
N LEU A 24 -15.84 -3.64 -26.11
CA LEU A 24 -15.76 -2.40 -25.38
C LEU A 24 -14.46 -1.67 -25.78
N PRO A 25 -14.50 -0.35 -25.98
CA PRO A 25 -13.28 0.41 -26.23
C PRO A 25 -12.30 0.14 -25.08
N GLN A 26 -11.12 -0.37 -25.41
CA GLN A 26 -10.00 -0.47 -24.47
C GLN A 26 -9.46 0.95 -24.24
N LEU A 27 -10.17 1.72 -23.41
CA LEU A 27 -9.59 2.90 -22.79
C LEU A 27 -8.57 2.40 -21.76
N VAL A 28 -7.35 2.15 -22.22
CA VAL A 28 -6.24 1.88 -21.30
C VAL A 28 -5.84 3.22 -20.72
N ALA A 29 -6.22 3.48 -19.47
CA ALA A 29 -5.70 4.63 -18.75
C ALA A 29 -4.16 4.55 -18.73
N GLU A 30 -3.50 5.53 -19.35
CA GLU A 30 -2.04 5.59 -19.40
C GLU A 30 -1.48 5.88 -18.01
N GLN A 31 -0.66 4.96 -17.49
CA GLN A 31 0.11 5.19 -16.28
C GLN A 31 1.49 5.72 -16.70
N HIS A 32 1.86 6.89 -16.18
CA HIS A 32 3.18 7.46 -16.43
C HIS A 32 4.26 6.59 -15.78
N GLN A 33 5.45 6.58 -16.37
CA GLN A 33 6.57 5.89 -15.76
C GLN A 33 6.93 6.54 -14.42
N PRO A 34 7.03 5.76 -13.34
CA PRO A 34 7.40 6.31 -12.04
C PRO A 34 8.84 6.79 -12.05
N ILE A 35 9.08 7.86 -11.29
CA ILE A 35 10.44 8.35 -11.13
C ILE A 35 11.29 7.29 -10.40
N PRO A 36 12.45 6.89 -10.93
CA PRO A 36 13.34 5.95 -10.26
C PRO A 36 13.81 6.46 -8.89
N SER A 37 14.00 5.55 -7.95
CA SER A 37 14.57 5.90 -6.63
C SER A 37 15.99 6.49 -6.70
N SER A 38 16.71 6.24 -7.80
CA SER A 38 18.05 6.78 -8.06
C SER A 38 18.04 8.22 -8.58
N ASP A 39 16.92 8.67 -9.16
CA ASP A 39 16.76 10.07 -9.57
C ASP A 39 16.56 10.88 -8.29
N LYS A 40 17.43 11.86 -8.07
CA LYS A 40 17.40 12.77 -6.90
C LYS A 40 17.09 14.22 -7.28
N ASP A 41 16.73 14.51 -8.54
CA ASP A 41 16.50 15.86 -9.05
C ASP A 41 15.03 16.13 -9.37
N SER A 42 14.29 15.12 -9.79
CA SER A 42 12.88 15.29 -10.19
C SER A 42 11.98 15.55 -9.00
N ARG A 43 11.24 16.68 -9.03
CA ARG A 43 10.19 17.04 -8.06
C ARG A 43 9.17 15.93 -7.94
N ARG A 44 8.92 15.49 -6.71
CA ARG A 44 7.97 14.43 -6.34
C ARG A 44 7.46 14.58 -4.91
N LEU A 45 6.34 13.92 -4.64
CA LEU A 45 5.80 13.73 -3.30
C LEU A 45 6.33 12.40 -2.77
N ILE A 46 6.97 12.43 -1.61
CA ILE A 46 7.36 11.22 -0.88
C ILE A 46 6.47 11.11 0.35
N VAL A 47 5.88 9.93 0.57
CA VAL A 47 5.12 9.63 1.78
C VAL A 47 5.80 8.51 2.54
N VAL A 48 6.14 8.77 3.79
CA VAL A 48 6.71 7.78 4.71
C VAL A 48 5.63 7.42 5.73
N LEU A 49 5.14 6.18 5.65
CA LEU A 49 4.24 5.61 6.65
C LEU A 49 5.06 5.15 7.86
N SER A 50 5.13 6.01 8.87
CA SER A 50 5.97 5.83 10.05
C SER A 50 5.29 5.02 11.14
N ASN A 51 6.09 4.29 11.93
CA ASN A 51 5.64 3.41 13.01
C ASN A 51 4.54 2.42 12.57
N ALA A 52 4.63 1.94 11.33
CA ALA A 52 3.67 0.98 10.78
C ALA A 52 3.70 -0.34 11.58
N SER A 53 2.52 -0.81 11.99
CA SER A 53 2.37 -2.06 12.73
C SER A 53 2.41 -3.27 11.80
N LEU A 54 3.59 -3.59 11.27
CA LEU A 54 3.84 -4.74 10.40
C LEU A 54 4.85 -5.68 11.05
N GLU A 55 4.34 -6.73 11.67
CA GLU A 55 5.14 -7.73 12.39
C GLU A 55 4.61 -9.13 12.15
N THR A 56 5.49 -10.08 11.88
CA THR A 56 5.11 -11.50 11.82
C THR A 56 5.20 -12.13 13.20
N TYR A 57 4.28 -13.06 13.49
CA TYR A 57 4.40 -13.97 14.62
C TYR A 57 4.32 -15.42 14.15
N LYS A 58 5.01 -16.30 14.88
CA LYS A 58 4.98 -17.75 14.66
C LYS A 58 3.83 -18.34 15.45
N ALA A 59 2.87 -18.94 14.76
CA ALA A 59 1.74 -19.60 15.40
C ALA A 59 2.17 -20.95 16.01
N SER A 60 2.70 -20.94 17.24
CA SER A 60 3.11 -22.16 17.96
C SER A 60 1.96 -23.00 18.54
N HIS A 61 0.69 -22.58 18.39
CA HIS A 61 -0.42 -23.11 19.21
C HIS A 61 -1.60 -23.76 18.46
N SER A 62 -1.54 -24.00 17.15
CA SER A 62 -2.54 -24.85 16.48
C SER A 62 -2.31 -26.36 16.69
N ALA A 63 -1.51 -26.74 17.68
CA ALA A 63 -1.20 -28.13 18.00
C ALA A 63 -1.85 -28.54 19.34
N GLY A 64 -2.92 -29.32 19.24
CA GLY A 64 -3.20 -30.34 20.26
C GLY A 64 -2.04 -31.35 20.36
N PRO A 65 -2.02 -32.23 21.37
CA PRO A 65 -0.87 -33.07 21.70
C PRO A 65 -0.36 -33.85 20.49
N ASN A 66 0.97 -33.81 20.35
CA ASN A 66 1.75 -34.37 19.26
C ASN A 66 1.46 -35.87 19.12
N ARG A 67 0.76 -36.29 18.06
CA ARG A 67 0.71 -37.71 17.70
C ARG A 67 2.06 -38.08 17.09
N MET A 68 2.75 -39.01 17.73
CA MET A 68 4.05 -39.56 17.34
C MET A 68 4.05 -39.93 15.85
N GLY A 69 4.95 -39.34 15.04
CA GLY A 69 5.21 -39.76 13.66
C GLY A 69 4.79 -38.83 12.52
N ALA A 70 4.34 -37.59 12.77
CA ALA A 70 4.08 -36.63 11.69
C ALA A 70 5.37 -35.88 11.27
N ALA A 71 5.58 -35.73 9.96
CA ALA A 71 6.64 -34.93 9.35
C ALA A 71 6.74 -33.52 9.96
N PRO A 72 7.93 -32.85 9.93
CA PRO A 72 8.07 -31.48 10.43
C PRO A 72 7.02 -30.58 9.77
N ARG A 73 6.04 -30.12 10.55
CA ARG A 73 4.97 -29.25 10.05
C ARG A 73 5.55 -27.90 9.68
N GLU A 74 5.21 -27.41 8.48
CA GLU A 74 5.56 -26.08 8.02
C GLU A 74 5.21 -25.02 9.06
N GLU A 75 6.19 -24.20 9.40
CA GLU A 75 6.00 -23.11 10.35
C GLU A 75 5.02 -22.09 9.77
N LYS A 76 3.83 -22.00 10.35
CA LYS A 76 2.82 -21.05 9.90
C LYS A 76 3.07 -19.69 10.55
N TYR A 77 3.52 -18.75 9.73
CA TYR A 77 3.65 -17.34 10.11
C TYR A 77 2.37 -16.58 9.76
N SER A 78 2.04 -15.57 10.55
CA SER A 78 0.90 -14.69 10.32
C SER A 78 1.25 -13.27 10.73
N LEU A 79 0.62 -12.29 10.09
CA LEU A 79 0.80 -10.89 10.45
C LEU A 79 0.03 -10.60 11.75
N LEU A 80 0.69 -9.97 12.71
CA LEU A 80 0.10 -9.64 14.00
C LEU A 80 -1.05 -8.64 13.82
N ASN A 81 -2.18 -8.90 14.47
CA ASN A 81 -3.46 -8.22 14.26
C ASN A 81 -4.27 -8.23 15.56
N SER A 82 -4.83 -7.08 15.94
CA SER A 82 -5.66 -6.89 17.13
C SER A 82 -6.92 -7.76 17.17
N ASP A 83 -7.51 -8.11 16.03
CA ASP A 83 -8.77 -8.85 15.97
C ASP A 83 -8.56 -10.37 16.14
N GLU A 84 -7.55 -10.92 15.48
CA GLU A 84 -7.30 -12.36 15.45
C GLU A 84 -6.33 -12.84 16.54
N HIS A 85 -5.46 -11.96 17.06
CA HIS A 85 -4.29 -12.36 17.86
C HIS A 85 -4.27 -11.78 19.28
N ILE A 86 -5.43 -11.45 19.86
CA ILE A 86 -5.59 -10.91 21.22
C ILE A 86 -4.83 -11.76 22.27
N GLY A 87 -5.00 -13.08 22.23
CA GLY A 87 -4.35 -13.99 23.19
C GLY A 87 -2.83 -14.01 23.08
N VAL A 88 -2.30 -13.83 21.86
CA VAL A 88 -0.86 -13.75 21.62
C VAL A 88 -0.32 -12.42 22.16
N MET A 89 -1.00 -11.31 21.89
CA MET A 89 -0.64 -9.98 22.39
C MET A 89 -0.58 -9.94 23.92
N ARG A 90 -1.57 -10.54 24.61
CA ARG A 90 -1.58 -10.65 26.08
C ARG A 90 -0.38 -11.44 26.60
N LYS A 91 -0.01 -12.55 25.96
CA LYS A 91 1.19 -13.33 26.35
C LYS A 91 2.49 -12.56 26.13
N MET A 92 2.53 -11.70 25.12
CA MET A 92 3.66 -10.81 24.85
C MET A 92 3.69 -9.57 25.77
N ASN A 93 2.71 -9.41 26.66
CA ASN A 93 2.53 -8.23 27.51
C ASN A 93 2.51 -6.92 26.70
N ARG A 94 1.85 -6.95 25.53
CA ARG A 94 1.70 -5.79 24.63
C ARG A 94 0.26 -5.30 24.59
N ASP A 95 0.11 -4.00 24.36
CA ASP A 95 -1.21 -3.42 24.14
C ASP A 95 -1.81 -3.96 22.84
N ILE A 96 -3.00 -4.54 22.95
CA ILE A 96 -3.74 -5.15 21.84
C ILE A 96 -4.03 -4.10 20.76
N SER A 97 -4.23 -2.84 21.16
CA SER A 97 -4.58 -1.75 20.25
C SER A 97 -3.44 -1.31 19.33
N ASP A 98 -2.20 -1.74 19.58
CA ASP A 98 -1.04 -1.38 18.76
C ASP A 98 -0.90 -2.25 17.49
N ALA A 99 -1.54 -3.43 17.47
CA ALA A 99 -1.45 -4.37 16.34
C ALA A 99 -2.45 -4.01 15.22
N ARG A 100 -2.22 -2.87 14.55
CA ARG A 100 -3.12 -2.29 13.52
C ARG A 100 -2.50 -2.21 12.11
N PRO A 101 -2.15 -3.35 11.50
CA PRO A 101 -1.65 -3.39 10.11
C PRO A 101 -2.68 -2.90 9.07
N ASP A 102 -3.97 -2.87 9.42
CA ASP A 102 -5.06 -2.36 8.58
C ASP A 102 -4.92 -0.87 8.26
N ILE A 103 -4.33 -0.08 9.17
CA ILE A 103 -4.07 1.35 8.95
C ILE A 103 -3.09 1.53 7.78
N THR A 104 -1.98 0.79 7.79
CA THR A 104 -1.00 0.81 6.70
C THR A 104 -1.62 0.32 5.40
N HIS A 105 -2.43 -0.75 5.47
CA HIS A 105 -3.14 -1.28 4.31
C HIS A 105 -4.02 -0.23 3.64
N GLN A 106 -4.87 0.46 4.42
CA GLN A 106 -5.75 1.52 3.91
C GLN A 106 -4.95 2.68 3.31
N CYS A 107 -3.89 3.13 3.98
CA CYS A 107 -3.02 4.19 3.47
C CYS A 107 -2.41 3.82 2.12
N LEU A 108 -1.89 2.60 1.96
CA LEU A 108 -1.33 2.14 0.70
C LEU A 108 -2.37 2.08 -0.42
N LEU A 109 -3.60 1.67 -0.12
CA LEU A 109 -4.68 1.69 -1.10
C LEU A 109 -5.01 3.12 -1.54
N THR A 110 -5.11 4.06 -0.60
CA THR A 110 -5.32 5.49 -0.90
C THR A 110 -4.19 6.06 -1.75
N LEU A 111 -2.94 5.83 -1.35
CA LEU A 111 -1.76 6.38 -2.02
C LEU A 111 -1.58 5.80 -3.43
N LEU A 112 -1.69 4.48 -3.60
CA LEU A 112 -1.45 3.85 -4.91
C LEU A 112 -2.57 4.09 -5.94
N ASP A 113 -3.78 4.44 -5.47
CA ASP A 113 -4.90 4.81 -6.33
C ASP A 113 -4.92 6.30 -6.69
N SER A 114 -4.18 7.13 -5.96
CA SER A 114 -4.15 8.58 -6.20
C SER A 114 -3.68 8.94 -7.62
N PRO A 115 -4.27 9.97 -8.27
CA PRO A 115 -3.78 10.53 -9.53
C PRO A 115 -2.27 10.82 -9.52
N ILE A 116 -1.73 11.35 -8.43
CA ILE A 116 -0.29 11.65 -8.31
C ILE A 116 0.61 10.42 -8.44
N ASN A 117 0.14 9.24 -8.00
CA ASN A 117 0.83 7.97 -8.24
C ASN A 117 0.76 7.57 -9.72
N LYS A 118 -0.38 7.78 -10.38
CA LYS A 118 -0.56 7.47 -11.81
C LYS A 118 0.23 8.42 -12.71
N ALA A 119 0.48 9.63 -12.25
CA ALA A 119 1.37 10.62 -12.86
C ALA A 119 2.87 10.32 -12.63
N GLY A 120 3.22 9.28 -11.86
CA GLY A 120 4.60 8.89 -11.60
C GLY A 120 5.34 9.81 -10.63
N LYS A 121 4.63 10.67 -9.90
CA LYS A 121 5.14 11.72 -9.01
C LYS A 121 5.07 11.36 -7.53
N LEU A 122 4.66 10.14 -7.19
CA LEU A 122 4.58 9.64 -5.82
C LEU A 122 5.63 8.57 -5.55
N GLN A 123 6.27 8.66 -4.41
CA GLN A 123 7.16 7.64 -3.88
C GLN A 123 6.73 7.28 -2.45
N ILE A 124 6.65 5.99 -2.14
CA ILE A 124 6.09 5.53 -0.87
C ILE A 124 7.12 4.68 -0.14
N TYR A 125 7.30 4.99 1.14
CA TYR A 125 8.08 4.20 2.08
C TYR A 125 7.21 3.78 3.27
N ILE A 126 7.55 2.64 3.86
CA ILE A 126 6.96 2.18 5.11
C ILE A 126 8.10 1.96 6.09
N GLN A 127 8.04 2.65 7.23
CA GLN A 127 8.94 2.42 8.34
C GLN A 127 8.14 1.73 9.45
N THR A 128 8.45 0.47 9.71
CA THR A 128 7.72 -0.30 10.72
C THR A 128 8.10 0.15 12.13
N ALA A 129 7.24 -0.12 13.11
CA ALA A 129 7.55 0.12 14.53
C ALA A 129 8.78 -0.68 15.03
N LYS A 130 9.25 -1.68 14.28
CA LYS A 130 10.50 -2.43 14.54
C LYS A 130 11.71 -1.91 13.76
N GLY A 131 11.60 -0.73 13.12
CA GLY A 131 12.69 -0.10 12.38
C GLY A 131 13.00 -0.73 11.03
N VAL A 132 12.11 -1.56 10.48
CA VAL A 132 12.28 -2.10 9.12
C VAL A 132 11.83 -1.05 8.13
N LEU A 133 12.72 -0.64 7.22
CA LEU A 133 12.40 0.29 6.14
C LEU A 133 12.08 -0.48 4.85
N ILE A 134 10.91 -0.20 4.29
CA ILE A 134 10.40 -0.84 3.08
C ILE A 134 10.15 0.23 2.03
N GLU A 135 10.66 0.00 0.83
CA GLU A 135 10.33 0.78 -0.36
C GLU A 135 9.22 0.08 -1.14
N VAL A 136 8.27 0.89 -1.61
CA VAL A 136 7.09 0.44 -2.35
C VAL A 136 7.17 0.98 -3.78
N SER A 137 7.20 0.08 -4.76
CA SER A 137 7.17 0.46 -6.18
C SER A 137 5.80 1.05 -6.54
N PRO A 138 5.72 2.19 -7.23
CA PRO A 138 4.46 2.77 -7.72
C PRO A 138 3.64 1.85 -8.64
N SER A 139 4.27 0.83 -9.23
CA SER A 139 3.64 -0.16 -10.11
C SER A 139 2.98 -1.33 -9.34
N VAL A 140 3.21 -1.43 -8.01
CA VAL A 140 2.68 -2.54 -7.22
C VAL A 140 1.15 -2.47 -7.10
N ARG A 141 0.50 -3.62 -7.26
CA ARG A 141 -0.93 -3.79 -6.99
C ARG A 141 -1.14 -4.39 -5.61
N ILE A 142 -1.41 -3.56 -4.62
CA ILE A 142 -1.68 -4.03 -3.26
C ILE A 142 -3.03 -4.77 -3.21
N PRO A 143 -3.10 -5.97 -2.60
CA PRO A 143 -4.35 -6.70 -2.48
C PRO A 143 -5.41 -5.89 -1.71
N ARG A 144 -6.61 -5.73 -2.29
CA ARG A 144 -7.71 -4.98 -1.66
C ARG A 144 -8.28 -5.61 -0.40
N THR A 145 -8.15 -6.93 -0.26
CA THR A 145 -8.62 -7.67 0.91
C THR A 145 -7.50 -7.79 1.94
N PHE A 146 -7.77 -7.43 3.19
CA PHE A 146 -6.78 -7.45 4.27
C PHE A 146 -6.06 -8.80 4.41
N LYS A 147 -6.78 -9.94 4.37
CA LYS A 147 -6.17 -11.28 4.49
C LYS A 147 -5.07 -11.56 3.46
N ARG A 148 -5.24 -11.09 2.21
CA ARG A 148 -4.22 -11.23 1.16
C ARG A 148 -3.06 -10.26 1.36
N PHE A 149 -3.35 -9.03 1.80
CA PHE A 149 -2.31 -8.08 2.20
C PHE A 149 -1.45 -8.63 3.34
N ALA A 150 -2.05 -9.21 4.36
CA ALA A 150 -1.34 -9.83 5.47
C ALA A 150 -0.37 -10.94 5.01
N GLY A 151 -0.83 -11.84 4.12
CA GLY A 151 0.02 -12.86 3.53
C GLY A 151 1.20 -12.28 2.72
N LEU A 152 0.95 -11.22 1.95
CA LEU A 152 1.98 -10.50 1.19
C LEU A 152 3.03 -9.87 2.12
N MET A 153 2.62 -9.25 3.22
CA MET A 153 3.55 -8.65 4.19
C MET A 153 4.37 -9.70 4.94
N VAL A 154 3.77 -10.85 5.29
CA VAL A 154 4.51 -11.99 5.86
C VAL A 154 5.59 -12.45 4.89
N GLN A 155 5.24 -12.63 3.61
CA GLN A 155 6.20 -13.02 2.59
C GLN A 155 7.32 -11.98 2.42
N LEU A 156 6.98 -10.68 2.40
CA LEU A 156 7.94 -9.59 2.29
C LEU A 156 8.93 -9.60 3.46
N LEU A 157 8.45 -9.71 4.70
CA LEU A 157 9.30 -9.69 5.89
C LEU A 157 10.22 -10.92 5.96
N HIS A 158 9.83 -12.05 5.38
CA HIS A 158 10.63 -13.28 5.33
C HIS A 158 11.65 -13.29 4.19
N ARG A 159 11.27 -12.76 3.01
CA ARG A 159 12.10 -12.81 1.79
C ARG A 159 12.84 -11.51 1.51
N LEU A 160 12.58 -10.47 2.29
CA LEU A 160 13.10 -9.10 2.17
C LEU A 160 12.76 -8.39 0.85
N SER A 161 12.10 -9.07 -0.10
CA SER A 161 11.61 -8.48 -1.34
C SER A 161 10.49 -9.31 -1.96
N ILE A 162 9.63 -8.63 -2.72
CA ILE A 162 8.61 -9.22 -3.58
C ILE A 162 8.89 -8.77 -5.00
N ARG A 163 8.86 -9.72 -5.96
CA ARG A 163 9.06 -9.44 -7.38
C ARG A 163 7.75 -9.55 -8.14
N SER A 164 7.69 -8.88 -9.30
CA SER A 164 6.65 -9.10 -10.28
C SER A 164 6.64 -10.56 -10.75
N THR A 165 5.47 -11.08 -11.11
CA THR A 165 5.36 -12.40 -11.74
C THR A 165 5.82 -12.37 -13.20
N ASN A 166 5.76 -11.20 -13.83
CA ASN A 166 5.98 -11.02 -15.27
C ASN A 166 7.34 -10.39 -15.58
N SER A 167 8.03 -9.85 -14.56
CA SER A 167 9.33 -9.19 -14.71
C SER A 167 10.23 -9.45 -13.50
N GLN A 168 11.52 -9.18 -13.63
CA GLN A 168 12.48 -9.27 -12.52
C GLN A 168 12.43 -8.07 -11.57
N GLU A 169 11.55 -7.11 -11.82
CA GLU A 169 11.38 -5.90 -11.02
C GLU A 169 10.96 -6.24 -9.59
N LYS A 170 11.60 -5.61 -8.61
CA LYS A 170 11.20 -5.70 -7.20
C LYS A 170 10.10 -4.68 -6.94
N LEU A 171 8.90 -5.16 -6.61
CA LEU A 171 7.73 -4.34 -6.32
C LEU A 171 7.70 -3.84 -4.88
N LEU A 172 8.21 -4.65 -3.95
CA LEU A 172 8.41 -4.29 -2.55
C LEU A 172 9.81 -4.75 -2.17
N ARG A 173 10.58 -3.92 -1.47
CA ARG A 173 11.90 -4.32 -0.96
C ARG A 173 12.19 -3.70 0.38
N VAL A 174 12.76 -4.49 1.28
CA VAL A 174 13.39 -3.99 2.50
C VAL A 174 14.72 -3.33 2.10
N ILE A 175 14.95 -2.12 2.59
CA ILE A 175 16.15 -1.33 2.33
C ILE A 175 16.81 -0.93 3.65
N GLN A 176 18.05 -0.46 3.57
CA GLN A 176 18.82 -0.05 4.75
C GLN A 176 18.33 1.29 5.28
N ASN A 177 18.37 1.44 6.61
CA ASN A 177 18.20 2.74 7.26
C ASN A 177 19.49 3.58 7.16
N PRO A 178 19.41 4.91 7.33
CA PRO A 178 18.21 5.74 7.57
C PRO A 178 17.42 6.05 6.29
N ILE A 179 16.17 6.52 6.45
CA ILE A 179 15.32 6.96 5.31
C ILE A 179 15.97 8.11 4.53
N THR A 180 16.71 8.99 5.21
CA THR A 180 17.35 10.18 4.63
C THR A 180 18.27 9.86 3.46
N ASP A 181 18.92 8.69 3.46
CA ASP A 181 19.84 8.27 2.38
C ASP A 181 19.12 8.06 1.05
N HIS A 182 17.82 7.75 1.11
CA HIS A 182 16.98 7.43 -0.03
C HIS A 182 16.14 8.62 -0.51
N LEU A 183 16.19 9.75 0.21
CA LEU A 183 15.48 10.97 -0.17
C LEU A 183 16.33 11.82 -1.13
N PRO A 184 15.70 12.64 -1.98
CA PRO A 184 16.38 13.70 -2.71
C PRO A 184 17.09 14.69 -1.77
N PRO A 185 18.23 15.29 -2.17
CA PRO A 185 18.96 16.26 -1.35
C PRO A 185 18.14 17.55 -1.15
N HIS A 186 17.44 18.01 -2.18
CA HIS A 186 16.52 19.15 -2.12
C HIS A 186 15.10 18.67 -1.80
N CYS A 187 14.89 18.29 -0.54
CA CYS A 187 13.63 17.74 -0.09
C CYS A 187 13.23 18.28 1.27
N ARG A 188 12.13 19.05 1.31
CA ARG A 188 11.45 19.48 2.54
C ARG A 188 10.88 18.27 3.25
N LYS A 189 11.10 18.15 4.56
CA LYS A 189 10.67 17.01 5.38
C LYS A 189 9.71 17.52 6.44
N VAL A 190 8.46 17.05 6.40
CA VAL A 190 7.43 17.45 7.36
C VAL A 190 6.78 16.26 8.01
N THR A 191 6.46 16.38 9.29
CA THR A 191 5.56 15.43 9.98
C THR A 191 4.16 16.01 10.03
N LEU A 192 3.15 15.22 9.66
CA LEU A 192 1.77 15.59 9.94
C LEU A 192 1.47 15.31 11.40
N SER A 193 1.06 16.35 12.13
CA SER A 193 0.70 16.24 13.54
C SER A 193 -0.55 17.04 13.86
N PHE A 194 -1.40 16.49 14.72
CA PHE A 194 -2.62 17.18 15.16
C PHE A 194 -2.30 18.37 16.09
N ASP A 195 -1.25 18.27 16.89
CA ASP A 195 -0.86 19.30 17.87
C ASP A 195 -0.06 20.46 17.25
N ALA A 196 0.26 20.37 15.95
CA ALA A 196 1.00 21.40 15.22
C ALA A 196 0.09 22.49 14.64
N PRO A 197 0.61 23.70 14.35
CA PRO A 197 -0.15 24.76 13.71
C PRO A 197 -0.77 24.29 12.39
N VAL A 198 -2.06 24.58 12.21
CA VAL A 198 -2.80 24.17 11.02
C VAL A 198 -2.43 25.06 9.84
N VAL A 199 -2.07 24.45 8.73
CA VAL A 199 -1.76 25.11 7.46
C VAL A 199 -2.72 24.65 6.37
N ARG A 200 -2.90 25.49 5.35
CA ARG A 200 -3.53 25.07 4.11
C ARG A 200 -2.48 24.37 3.25
N VAL A 201 -2.69 23.08 2.98
CA VAL A 201 -1.70 22.24 2.29
C VAL A 201 -1.34 22.78 0.90
N ARG A 202 -2.30 23.33 0.17
CA ARG A 202 -2.07 23.96 -1.14
C ARG A 202 -1.04 25.09 -1.04
N ASP A 203 -1.31 26.07 -0.17
CA ASP A 203 -0.43 27.22 0.05
C ASP A 203 0.97 26.76 0.53
N TYR A 204 1.03 25.70 1.34
CA TYR A 204 2.29 25.11 1.78
C TYR A 204 3.09 24.51 0.62
N ILE A 205 2.45 23.75 -0.27
CA ILE A 205 3.11 23.16 -1.45
C ILE A 205 3.50 24.24 -2.47
N ASP A 206 2.68 25.27 -2.66
CA ASP A 206 2.98 26.41 -3.54
C ASP A 206 4.16 27.26 -3.03
N SER A 207 4.46 27.19 -1.73
CA SER A 207 5.64 27.87 -1.14
C SER A 207 6.97 27.17 -1.41
N LEU A 208 6.95 25.94 -1.92
CA LEU A 208 8.15 25.17 -2.25
C LEU A 208 8.82 25.70 -3.52
N ASP A 209 10.14 25.57 -3.61
CA ASP A 209 10.85 25.90 -4.84
C ASP A 209 10.44 24.96 -5.99
N SER A 210 10.56 25.44 -7.24
CA SER A 210 10.13 24.68 -8.43
C SER A 210 10.74 23.28 -8.58
N LYS A 211 11.91 23.04 -7.99
CA LYS A 211 12.62 21.74 -7.98
C LYS A 211 12.65 21.06 -6.61
N GLU A 212 12.08 21.67 -5.58
CA GLU A 212 12.06 21.09 -4.22
C GLU A 212 11.04 19.96 -4.14
N SER A 213 11.50 18.78 -3.71
CA SER A 213 10.61 17.67 -3.39
C SER A 213 10.06 17.82 -1.97
N ILE A 214 8.97 17.15 -1.67
CA ILE A 214 8.40 17.17 -0.32
C ILE A 214 8.23 15.74 0.20
N CYS A 215 8.72 15.49 1.40
CA CYS A 215 8.63 14.23 2.12
C CYS A 215 7.72 14.42 3.34
N VAL A 216 6.61 13.71 3.35
CA VAL A 216 5.59 13.78 4.39
C VAL A 216 5.63 12.50 5.22
N PHE A 217 5.91 12.65 6.51
CA PHE A 217 5.85 11.55 7.47
C PHE A 217 4.45 11.50 8.08
N VAL A 218 3.81 10.33 7.95
CA VAL A 218 2.44 10.08 8.43
C VAL A 218 2.47 8.90 9.40
N GLY A 219 1.97 9.11 10.61
CA GLY A 219 1.90 8.05 11.62
C GLY A 219 0.90 6.96 11.22
N ALA A 220 1.40 5.80 10.78
CA ALA A 220 0.60 4.62 10.46
C ALA A 220 0.34 3.75 11.70
N MET A 221 -0.07 4.41 12.79
CA MET A 221 -0.28 3.85 14.13
C MET A 221 -1.71 4.11 14.62
N ALA A 222 -2.16 3.33 15.60
CA ALA A 222 -3.48 3.51 16.19
C ALA A 222 -3.56 4.74 17.12
N LYS A 223 -2.48 4.98 17.86
CA LYS A 223 -2.30 6.03 18.85
C LYS A 223 -0.80 6.18 19.12
N GLY A 224 -0.40 7.33 19.63
CA GLY A 224 0.98 7.62 20.00
C GLY A 224 1.28 9.10 19.82
N ALA A 225 2.47 9.51 20.23
CA ALA A 225 2.97 10.84 19.94
C ALA A 225 3.52 10.89 18.51
N ASP A 226 3.36 12.04 17.84
CA ASP A 226 3.89 12.28 16.50
C ASP A 226 5.39 12.63 16.53
N ASN A 227 6.20 11.87 17.28
CA ASN A 227 7.64 12.10 17.46
C ASN A 227 8.53 11.13 16.64
N PHE A 228 7.91 10.32 15.79
CA PHE A 228 8.55 9.23 15.04
C PHE A 228 9.58 9.67 13.99
N ALA A 229 9.64 10.96 13.65
CA ALA A 229 10.56 11.48 12.65
C ALA A 229 11.22 12.80 13.09
N ASP A 230 11.22 13.13 14.39
CA ASP A 230 11.75 14.40 14.93
C ASP A 230 13.25 14.59 14.63
N GLU A 231 13.96 13.50 14.40
CA GLU A 231 15.38 13.51 14.01
C GLU A 231 15.61 13.91 12.54
N TYR A 232 14.57 13.86 11.71
CA TYR A 232 14.68 14.02 10.25
C TYR A 232 13.89 15.20 9.70
N VAL A 233 12.83 15.64 10.37
CA VAL A 233 11.92 16.65 9.83
C VAL A 233 12.38 18.07 10.12
N ASP A 234 12.10 18.96 9.16
CA ASP A 234 12.35 20.39 9.29
C ASP A 234 11.28 21.03 10.18
N GLU A 235 10.04 20.53 10.11
CA GLU A 235 8.91 21.03 10.90
C GLU A 235 7.77 20.01 11.04
N LYS A 236 6.81 20.34 11.93
CA LYS A 236 5.53 19.63 12.07
C LYS A 236 4.40 20.57 11.66
N ILE A 237 3.44 20.06 10.90
CA ILE A 237 2.29 20.82 10.43
C ILE A 237 0.99 20.07 10.68
N GLY A 238 -0.06 20.80 11.05
CA GLY A 238 -1.43 20.31 11.06
C GLY A 238 -2.11 20.63 9.71
N ILE A 239 -3.02 19.77 9.26
CA ILE A 239 -3.76 19.96 7.99
C ILE A 239 -5.29 20.01 8.17
N SER A 240 -5.72 20.06 9.42
CA SER A 240 -7.11 20.06 9.85
C SER A 240 -7.20 20.42 11.33
N HIS A 241 -8.24 21.15 11.72
CA HIS A 241 -8.59 21.36 13.13
C HIS A 241 -9.22 20.12 13.79
N TYR A 242 -9.51 19.08 13.00
CA TYR A 242 -10.01 17.78 13.46
C TYR A 242 -8.93 16.71 13.33
N SER A 243 -8.89 15.78 14.28
CA SER A 243 -8.06 14.57 14.18
C SER A 243 -8.46 13.76 12.96
N LEU A 244 -7.47 13.37 12.15
CA LEU A 244 -7.67 12.61 10.91
C LEU A 244 -7.13 11.19 11.07
N SER A 245 -7.71 10.24 10.34
CA SER A 245 -7.03 8.96 10.11
C SER A 245 -5.84 9.17 9.19
N ALA A 246 -4.82 8.30 9.30
CA ALA A 246 -3.65 8.35 8.44
C ALA A 246 -4.01 8.32 6.93
N SER A 247 -5.01 7.52 6.55
CA SER A 247 -5.49 7.43 5.15
C SER A 247 -6.11 8.75 4.68
N VAL A 248 -6.91 9.42 5.51
CA VAL A 248 -7.49 10.73 5.17
C VAL A 248 -6.41 11.81 5.09
N ALA A 249 -5.41 11.76 5.99
CA ALA A 249 -4.26 12.67 5.95
C ALA A 249 -3.46 12.50 4.65
N CYS A 250 -3.16 11.26 4.26
CA CYS A 250 -2.55 10.94 2.95
C CYS A 250 -3.39 11.50 1.80
N SER A 251 -4.70 11.25 1.79
CA SER A 251 -5.59 11.71 0.72
C SER A 251 -5.62 13.24 0.61
N LYS A 252 -5.74 13.96 1.73
CA LYS A 252 -5.72 15.43 1.74
C LYS A 252 -4.41 16.00 1.19
N PHE A 253 -3.29 15.36 1.51
CA PHE A 253 -1.98 15.81 1.03
C PHE A 253 -1.80 15.52 -0.46
N CYS A 254 -2.16 14.31 -0.91
CA CYS A 254 -2.14 13.96 -2.34
C CYS A 254 -3.00 14.92 -3.15
N HIS A 255 -4.24 15.18 -2.71
CA HIS A 255 -5.16 16.07 -3.43
C HIS A 255 -4.61 17.49 -3.58
N ALA A 256 -4.00 18.04 -2.52
CA ALA A 256 -3.38 19.36 -2.61
C ALA A 256 -2.16 19.37 -3.54
N ALA A 257 -1.34 18.31 -3.52
CA ALA A 257 -0.20 18.18 -4.43
C ALA A 257 -0.65 18.02 -5.90
N GLU A 258 -1.75 17.31 -6.13
CA GLU A 258 -2.38 17.15 -7.44
C GLU A 258 -2.83 18.50 -7.99
N ASP A 259 -3.56 19.27 -7.18
CA ASP A 259 -4.00 20.63 -7.49
C ASP A 259 -2.84 21.59 -7.81
N CYS A 260 -1.75 21.54 -7.03
CA CYS A 260 -0.58 22.41 -7.22
C CYS A 260 0.25 22.03 -8.46
N TRP A 261 0.22 20.76 -8.87
CA TRP A 261 1.03 20.22 -9.97
C TRP A 261 0.23 19.96 -11.24
N ASP A 262 -1.00 20.46 -11.31
CA ASP A 262 -1.93 20.31 -12.44
C ASP A 262 -2.16 18.84 -12.85
N ILE A 263 -2.29 17.96 -11.85
CA ILE A 263 -2.62 16.54 -12.03
C ILE A 263 -4.12 16.35 -11.79
N LEU A 264 -4.83 15.84 -12.81
CA LEU A 264 -6.29 15.65 -12.81
C LEU A 264 -6.71 14.18 -12.68
#